data_AF-A0A0D6TCR0-F1
#
_entry.id   AF-A0A0D6TCR0-F1
#
_cell.length_a   1.000
_cell.length_b   1.000
_cell.length_c   1.000
_cell.angle_alpha   90.00
_cell.angle_beta   90.00
_cell.angle_gamma   90.00
#
_symmetry.space_group_name_H-M   'P 1'
#
loop_
_entity.id
_entity.type
_entity.pdbx_description
1 polymer ?
#
loop_
_entity_poly.entity_id
_entity_poly.type
_entity_poly.pdbx_seq_one_letter_code
_entity_poly.pdbx_strand_id
1 'polypeptide(L)' 'MKEPTAHARPGPLAVQARAEFTLDMLRNLVVVFEAAAEDRSVLVEMGDRGVWAVTHDGHRLFIGQTAAPPPRDA' A
#
# COMPACT_ATOMS: atom_id res chain seq x y z
N MET A 1 -10.49 -39.90 -21.62
CA MET A 1 -11.28 -38.81 -21.03
C MET A 1 -10.68 -38.52 -19.67
N LYS A 2 -10.04 -37.36 -19.46
CA LYS A 2 -9.56 -36.93 -18.13
C LYS A 2 -10.51 -35.84 -17.64
N GLU A 3 -10.99 -36.01 -16.42
CA GLU A 3 -12.02 -35.19 -15.77
C GLU A 3 -11.67 -33.70 -15.80
N PRO A 4 -12.68 -32.81 -15.90
CA PRO A 4 -12.44 -31.38 -15.82
C PRO A 4 -11.96 -31.04 -14.41
N THR A 5 -10.81 -30.39 -14.30
CA THR A 5 -10.28 -29.80 -13.07
C THR A 5 -11.38 -28.99 -12.39
N ALA A 6 -11.93 -29.54 -11.32
CA ALA A 6 -12.83 -28.85 -10.42
C ALA A 6 -12.13 -27.58 -9.98
N HIS A 7 -12.68 -26.42 -10.35
CA HIS A 7 -12.16 -25.14 -9.94
C HIS A 7 -12.36 -25.06 -8.43
N ALA A 8 -11.29 -25.37 -7.68
CA ALA A 8 -11.30 -25.27 -6.24
C ALA A 8 -11.74 -23.86 -5.88
N ARG A 9 -12.85 -23.74 -5.14
CA ARG A 9 -13.27 -22.43 -4.61
C ARG A 9 -12.09 -21.88 -3.82
N PRO A 10 -11.67 -20.62 -4.06
CA PRO A 10 -10.68 -19.99 -3.20
C PRO A 10 -11.20 -20.08 -1.76
N GLY A 11 -10.39 -20.65 -0.86
CA GLY A 11 -10.69 -20.66 0.57
C GLY A 11 -10.83 -19.22 1.10
N PRO A 12 -11.38 -19.03 2.31
CA PRO A 12 -11.50 -17.71 2.90
C PRO A 12 -10.13 -17.00 2.90
N LEU A 13 -10.07 -15.82 2.26
CA LEU A 13 -8.85 -15.03 2.11
C LEU A 13 -8.32 -14.64 3.49
N ALA A 14 -7.11 -15.09 3.84
CA ALA A 14 -6.44 -14.68 5.05
C ALA A 14 -5.98 -13.21 4.89
N VAL A 15 -6.62 -12.30 5.63
CA VAL A 15 -6.24 -10.88 5.63
C VAL A 15 -4.88 -10.75 6.31
N GLN A 16 -3.86 -10.38 5.52
CA GLN A 16 -2.49 -10.21 6.02
C GLN A 16 -2.26 -8.86 6.73
N ALA A 17 -2.96 -7.81 6.30
CA ALA A 17 -2.89 -6.47 6.90
C ALA A 17 -4.14 -5.64 6.58
N ARG A 18 -4.42 -4.64 7.42
CA ARG A 18 -5.40 -3.57 7.17
C ARG A 18 -4.73 -2.23 7.47
N ALA A 19 -5.03 -1.23 6.65
CA ALA A 19 -4.56 0.13 6.85
C ALA A 19 -5.68 1.11 6.46
N GLU A 20 -5.77 2.20 7.20
CA GLU A 20 -6.69 3.30 6.92
C GLU A 20 -5.92 4.45 6.28
N PHE A 21 -6.51 5.03 5.24
CA PHE A 21 -5.92 6.15 4.51
C PHE A 21 -6.87 7.34 4.55
N THR A 22 -6.32 8.52 4.79
CA THR A 22 -7.06 9.76 4.54
C THR A 22 -7.13 10.02 3.03
N LEU A 23 -8.08 10.86 2.61
CA LEU A 23 -8.20 11.26 1.21
C LEU A 23 -6.92 11.92 0.69
N ASP A 24 -6.24 12.72 1.51
CA ASP A 24 -5.00 13.40 1.12
C ASP A 24 -3.85 12.42 0.91
N MET A 25 -3.75 11.36 1.73
CA MET A 25 -2.79 10.30 1.49
C MET A 25 -3.03 9.60 0.14
N LEU A 26 -4.28 9.32 -0.20
CA LEU A 26 -4.61 8.72 -1.48
C LEU A 26 -4.26 9.64 -2.65
N ARG A 27 -4.53 10.94 -2.52
CA ARG A 27 -4.15 11.94 -3.54
C ARG A 27 -2.64 12.03 -3.72
N ASN A 28 -1.89 12.06 -2.63
CA ASN A 28 -0.42 12.05 -2.67
C ASN A 28 0.09 10.80 -3.38
N LEU A 29 -0.51 9.64 -3.09
CA LEU A 29 -0.11 8.38 -3.72
C LEU A 29 -0.40 8.39 -5.22
N VAL A 30 -1.56 8.90 -5.65
CA VAL A 30 -1.91 9.04 -7.07
C VAL A 30 -0.90 9.92 -7.80
N VAL A 31 -0.53 11.07 -7.22
CA VAL A 31 0.49 11.96 -7.81
C VAL A 31 1.82 11.22 -8.01
N VAL A 32 2.23 10.38 -7.05
CA VAL A 32 3.45 9.57 -7.20
C VAL A 32 3.32 8.54 -8.32
N PHE A 33 2.17 7.87 -8.43
CA PHE A 33 1.91 6.92 -9.52
C PHE A 33 1.91 7.60 -10.90
N GLU A 34 1.26 8.76 -11.01
CA GLU A 34 1.24 9.55 -12.24
C GLU A 34 2.62 10.08 -12.63
N ALA A 35 3.46 10.42 -11.65
CA ALA A 35 4.83 10.86 -11.90
C ALA A 35 5.77 9.70 -12.27
N ALA A 36 5.53 8.49 -11.73
CA ALA A 36 6.28 7.28 -12.05
C ALA A 36 5.86 6.65 -13.39
N ALA A 37 4.99 7.32 -14.16
CA ALA A 37 4.28 6.83 -15.33
C ALA A 37 5.17 6.24 -16.44
N GLU A 38 5.45 4.94 -16.31
CA GLU A 38 5.81 3.99 -17.36
C GLU A 38 5.49 2.55 -16.89
N ASP A 39 4.21 2.24 -16.58
CA ASP A 39 3.75 0.90 -16.15
C ASP A 39 4.46 0.27 -14.93
N ARG A 40 5.25 1.05 -14.20
CA ARG A 40 6.02 0.57 -13.06
C ARG A 40 5.21 0.66 -11.78
N SER A 41 5.27 -0.40 -10.99
CA SER A 41 4.67 -0.42 -9.66
C SER A 41 5.40 0.56 -8.73
N VAL A 42 4.62 1.15 -7.82
CA VAL A 42 5.14 1.91 -6.69
C VAL A 42 5.01 1.02 -5.46
N LEU A 43 6.12 0.83 -4.73
CA LEU A 43 6.10 0.10 -3.47
C LEU A 43 5.56 1.04 -2.38
N VAL A 44 4.64 0.56 -1.54
CA VAL A 44 4.14 1.31 -0.38
C VAL A 44 4.75 0.74 0.89
N GLU A 45 5.50 1.56 1.61
CA GLU A 45 6.05 1.23 2.92
C GLU A 45 5.21 1.87 4.01
N MET A 46 4.75 1.06 4.97
CA MET A 46 4.09 1.52 6.19
C MET A 46 5.05 1.32 7.36
N GLY A 47 5.41 2.42 8.02
CA GLY A 47 6.33 2.42 9.17
C GLY A 47 5.73 3.11 10.39
N ASP A 48 6.49 3.10 11.49
CA ASP A 48 6.12 3.68 12.79
C ASP A 48 5.79 5.19 12.73
N ARG A 49 6.38 5.91 11.77
CA ARG A 49 6.25 7.38 11.65
C ARG A 49 5.52 7.84 10.39
N GLY A 50 4.97 6.92 9.60
CA GLY A 50 4.19 7.27 8.43
C GLY A 50 4.15 6.23 7.34
N VAL A 51 3.74 6.69 6.16
CA VAL A 51 3.62 5.92 4.94
C VAL A 51 4.43 6.60 3.85
N TRP A 52 5.14 5.80 3.09
CA TRP A 52 5.98 6.25 1.99
C TRP A 52 5.67 5.46 0.73
N ALA A 53 5.78 6.15 -0.40
CA ALA A 53 5.82 5.55 -1.71
C ALA A 53 7.28 5.48 -2.16
N VAL A 54 7.73 4.31 -2.57
CA VAL A 54 9.08 4.07 -3.07
C VAL A 54 8.98 3.81 -4.57
N THR A 55 9.58 4.69 -5.37
CA THR A 55 9.65 4.53 -6.83
C THR A 55 10.66 3.43 -7.19
N HIS A 56 10.60 2.96 -8.43
CA HIS A 56 11.54 1.95 -8.94
C HIS A 56 13.01 2.42 -8.91
N ASP A 57 13.26 3.73 -9.01
CA ASP A 57 14.59 4.34 -8.88
C ASP A 57 15.06 4.44 -7.42
N GLY A 58 14.24 3.99 -6.47
CA GLY A 58 14.54 4.03 -5.03
C GLY A 58 14.20 5.36 -4.35
N HIS A 59 13.50 6.28 -5.04
CA HIS A 59 13.07 7.52 -4.40
C HIS A 59 11.93 7.27 -3.42
N ARG A 60 12.12 7.68 -2.17
CA ARG A 60 11.18 7.48 -1.07
C ARG A 60 10.43 8.78 -0.78
N LEU A 61 9.16 8.82 -1.19
CA LEU A 61 8.28 9.99 -1.11
C LEU A 61 7.27 9.82 0.02
N PHE A 62 7.11 10.86 0.84
CA PHE A 62 6.21 10.81 1.98
C PHE A 62 4.75 10.96 1.54
N ILE A 63 3.90 10.04 1.98
CA ILE A 63 2.46 10.01 1.65
C ILE A 63 1.61 10.58 2.78
N GLY A 64 1.95 10.25 4.03
CA GLY A 64 1.25 10.75 5.22
C GLY A 64 1.46 9.86 6.45
N GLN A 65 0.61 10.00 7.46
CA GLN A 65 0.65 9.22 8.69
C GLN A 65 -0.70 8.52 8.91
N THR A 66 -0.68 7.22 9.24
CA THR A 66 -1.87 6.40 9.46
C THR A 66 -2.35 6.42 10.92
N ALA A 67 -1.51 6.88 11.84
CA ALA A 67 -1.86 7.12 13.24
C ALA A 67 -1.14 8.37 13.73
N ALA A 68 -1.82 9.18 14.55
CA ALA A 68 -1.13 10.17 15.36
C ALA A 68 -0.17 9.43 16.30
N PRO A 69 1.09 9.88 16.49
CA PRO A 69 1.94 9.29 17.50
C PRO A 69 1.21 9.30 18.85
N PRO A 70 1.32 8.23 19.66
CA PRO A 70 0.74 8.25 21.00
C PRO A 70 1.27 9.50 21.73
N PRO A 71 0.45 10.15 22.58
CA PRO A 71 0.89 11.32 23.33
C PRO A 71 2.23 10.99 23.99
N ARG A 72 3.26 11.81 23.76
CA ARG A 72 4.45 11.75 24.59
C ARG A 72 4.03 12.32 25.93
N ASP A 73 3.88 11.46 26.93
CA ASP A 73 3.78 11.91 28.31
C ASP A 73 5.02 12.79 28.58
N ALA A 74 4.76 14.03 28.97
CA ALA A 74 5.74 15.10 29.20
C ALA A 74 6.37 15.00 30.59
#